data_AF-A0A0Q9CD10-F1
#
_entry.id   AF-A0A0Q9CD10-F1
#
_cell.length_a   1.000
_cell.length_b   1.000
_cell.length_c   1.000
_cell.angle_alpha   90.00
_cell.angle_beta   90.00
_cell.angle_gamma   90.00
#
_symmetry.space_group_name_H-M   'P 1'
#
loop_
_entity.id
_entity.type
_entity.pdbx_description
1 polymer ?
#
loop_
_entity_poly.entity_id
_entity_poly.type
_entity_poly.pdbx_seq_one_letter_code
_entity_poly.pdbx_strand_id
1 'polypeptide(L)'
;MSRTKAVVVACVTLVGLALTYEAGAILLAESDEGGIPPASAVPALPQGVTITTDGMGCGSGGCWRELTLSGPPGQSPADLAASAAPAGQTCTGRSWITARRVCSNVTVTGDEVRLNVYYDRPLGL
;
A
#
# COMPACT_ATOMS: atom_id res chain seq x y z
N MET A 1 4.09 5.42 46.91
CA MET A 1 4.17 6.27 45.70
C MET A 1 2.88 7.08 45.60
N SER A 2 2.90 8.40 45.38
CA SER A 2 1.64 9.17 45.27
C SER A 2 0.92 8.81 43.98
N ARG A 3 -0.42 8.89 43.97
CA ARG A 3 -1.26 8.59 42.79
C ARG A 3 -0.77 9.33 41.54
N THR A 4 -0.38 10.59 41.70
CA THR A 4 0.19 11.41 40.61
C THR A 4 1.48 10.84 40.04
N LYS A 5 2.41 10.39 40.90
CA LYS A 5 3.66 9.77 40.44
C LYS A 5 3.41 8.46 39.69
N ALA A 6 2.46 7.64 40.17
CA ALA A 6 2.09 6.40 39.50
C ALA A 6 1.45 6.65 38.11
N VAL A 7 0.55 7.64 38.00
CA VAL A 7 -0.06 8.03 36.72
C VAL A 7 0.98 8.55 35.74
N VAL A 8 1.88 9.42 36.18
CA VAL A 8 2.95 9.95 35.31
C VAL A 8 3.85 8.84 34.78
N VAL A 9 4.28 7.92 35.66
CA VAL A 9 5.10 6.77 35.24
C VAL A 9 4.35 5.90 34.23
N ALA A 10 3.08 5.56 34.50
CA ALA A 10 2.28 4.77 33.58
C ALA A 10 2.13 5.45 32.20
N CYS A 11 1.84 6.74 32.15
CA CYS A 11 1.73 7.47 30.89
C CYS A 11 3.05 7.48 30.12
N VAL A 12 4.18 7.74 30.80
CA VAL A 12 5.50 7.74 30.16
C VAL A 12 5.85 6.35 29.61
N THR A 13 5.57 5.29 30.36
CA THR A 13 5.80 3.92 29.91
C THR A 13 4.95 3.59 28.68
N LEU A 14 3.66 3.94 28.68
CA LEU A 14 2.76 3.70 27.54
C LEU A 14 3.19 4.46 26.28
N VAL A 15 3.59 5.72 26.42
CA VAL A 15 4.12 6.53 25.31
C VAL A 15 5.43 5.93 24.78
N GLY A 16 6.35 5.55 25.66
CA GLY A 16 7.62 4.91 25.27
C GLY A 16 7.43 3.60 24.51
N LEU A 17 6.49 2.76 24.96
CA LEU A 17 6.12 1.52 24.27
C LEU A 17 5.50 1.80 22.90
N ALA A 18 4.59 2.78 22.79
CA ALA A 18 4.00 3.16 21.52
C ALA A 18 5.06 3.65 20.51
N LEU A 19 5.99 4.50 20.94
CA LEU A 19 7.07 4.98 20.06
C LEU A 19 8.00 3.85 19.61
N THR A 20 8.33 2.92 20.51
CA THR A 20 9.19 1.77 20.20
C THR A 20 8.51 0.83 19.21
N TYR A 21 7.20 0.58 19.39
CA TYR A 21 6.39 -0.18 18.45
C TYR A 21 6.37 0.47 17.07
N GLU A 22 6.11 1.78 16.99
CA GLU A 22 6.06 2.52 15.73
C GLU A 22 7.40 2.51 14.99
N ALA A 23 8.50 2.76 15.70
CA ALA A 23 9.84 2.71 15.13
C ALA A 23 10.19 1.31 14.62
N GLY A 24 9.91 0.27 15.42
CA GLY A 24 10.15 -1.12 15.01
C GLY A 24 9.33 -1.49 13.78
N ALA A 25 8.06 -1.08 13.73
CA ALA A 25 7.19 -1.33 12.60
C ALA A 25 7.65 -0.65 11.30
N ILE A 26 8.15 0.59 11.39
CA ILE A 26 8.74 1.29 10.24
C ILE A 26 9.98 0.53 9.76
N LEU A 27 10.92 0.21 10.66
CA LEU A 27 12.15 -0.49 10.29
C LEU A 27 11.87 -1.86 9.63
N LEU A 28 10.88 -2.59 10.11
CA LEU A 28 10.46 -3.86 9.50
C LEU A 28 9.81 -3.67 8.12
N ALA A 29 9.04 -2.60 7.93
CA ALA A 29 8.47 -2.27 6.62
C ALA A 29 9.55 -1.86 5.62
N GLU A 30 10.56 -1.11 6.06
CA GLU A 30 11.70 -0.74 5.23
C GLU A 30 12.63 -1.91 4.92
N SER A 31 12.74 -2.92 5.80
CA SER A 31 13.66 -4.04 5.59
C SER A 31 13.08 -5.14 4.68
N ASP A 32 11.77 -5.16 4.44
CA ASP A 32 11.12 -6.18 3.61
C ASP A 32 10.97 -5.72 2.15
N GLU A 33 12.09 -5.71 1.42
CA GLU A 33 12.13 -5.31 0.01
C GLU A 33 11.39 -6.28 -0.92
N GLY A 34 11.23 -7.55 -0.51
CA GLY A 34 10.54 -8.59 -1.26
C GLY A 34 9.04 -8.70 -0.96
N GLY A 35 8.53 -7.88 -0.04
CA GLY A 35 7.16 -7.96 0.43
C GLY A 35 6.16 -7.52 -0.65
N ILE A 36 5.27 -8.43 -1.04
CA ILE A 36 4.24 -8.14 -2.05
C ILE A 36 2.84 -8.24 -1.43
N PRO A 37 1.95 -7.27 -1.70
CA PRO A 37 0.57 -7.36 -1.24
C PRO A 37 -0.15 -8.61 -1.78
N PRO A 38 -0.98 -9.26 -0.94
CA PRO A 38 -1.79 -10.40 -1.39
C PRO A 38 -2.84 -9.96 -2.41
N ALA A 39 -3.36 -10.90 -3.21
CA ALA A 39 -4.43 -10.62 -4.17
C ALA A 39 -5.68 -10.01 -3.52
N SER A 40 -5.96 -10.33 -2.26
CA SER A 40 -7.07 -9.75 -1.49
C SER A 40 -6.88 -8.26 -1.16
N ALA A 41 -5.67 -7.71 -1.36
CA ALA A 41 -5.38 -6.30 -1.17
C ALA A 41 -5.59 -5.46 -2.45
N VAL A 42 -5.92 -6.11 -3.57
CA VAL A 42 -6.25 -5.42 -4.82
C VAL A 42 -7.57 -4.66 -4.61
N PRO A 43 -7.61 -3.35 -4.92
CA PRO A 43 -8.83 -2.58 -4.78
C PRO A 43 -9.93 -3.10 -5.71
N ALA A 44 -11.19 -2.85 -5.33
CA ALA A 44 -12.32 -3.17 -6.20
C ALA A 44 -12.20 -2.40 -7.52
N LEU A 45 -12.29 -3.12 -8.64
CA LEU A 45 -12.22 -2.52 -9.97
C LEU A 45 -13.58 -1.96 -10.40
N PRO A 46 -13.60 -0.90 -11.23
CA PRO A 46 -14.83 -0.41 -11.84
C PRO A 46 -15.52 -1.49 -12.67
N GLN A 47 -16.84 -1.32 -12.89
CA GLN A 47 -17.59 -2.25 -13.74
C GLN A 47 -17.01 -2.30 -15.16
N GLY A 48 -16.93 -3.50 -15.72
CA GLY A 48 -16.40 -3.73 -17.06
C GLY A 48 -14.88 -3.73 -17.17
N VAL A 49 -14.17 -3.46 -16.07
CA VAL A 49 -12.70 -3.60 -15.99
C VAL A 49 -12.35 -4.99 -15.46
N THR A 50 -11.40 -5.65 -16.12
CA THR A 50 -10.93 -6.99 -15.75
C THR A 50 -9.41 -7.04 -15.69
N ILE A 51 -8.88 -7.94 -14.87
CA ILE A 51 -7.45 -8.23 -14.81
C ILE A 51 -7.15 -9.30 -15.86
N THR A 52 -6.27 -9.01 -16.81
CA THR A 52 -5.83 -9.96 -17.83
C THR A 52 -4.55 -10.68 -17.45
N THR A 53 -3.70 -10.01 -16.66
CA THR A 53 -2.44 -10.56 -16.16
C THR A 53 -2.25 -10.16 -14.70
N ASP A 54 -1.79 -11.10 -13.87
CA ASP A 54 -1.39 -10.88 -12.48
C ASP A 54 0.07 -11.29 -12.32
N GLY A 55 0.94 -10.30 -12.15
CA GLY A 55 2.38 -10.46 -12.11
C GLY A 55 3.03 -9.76 -10.93
N MET A 56 4.37 -9.73 -10.99
CA MET A 56 5.22 -9.14 -9.97
C MET A 56 6.26 -8.25 -10.65
N GLY A 57 6.42 -7.04 -10.14
CA GLY A 57 7.52 -6.14 -10.47
C GLY A 57 8.39 -5.88 -9.25
N CYS A 58 9.69 -5.67 -9.45
CA CYS A 58 10.63 -5.31 -8.39
C CYS A 58 11.60 -4.23 -8.89
N GLY A 59 11.97 -3.32 -8.01
CA GLY A 59 12.92 -2.25 -8.29
C GLY A 59 13.43 -1.61 -7.01
N SER A 60 14.05 -0.43 -7.11
CA SER A 60 14.60 0.28 -5.95
C SER A 60 13.56 0.65 -4.88
N GLY A 61 12.27 0.69 -5.25
CA GLY A 61 11.17 0.94 -4.32
C GLY A 61 10.66 -0.31 -3.59
N GLY A 62 11.27 -1.48 -3.82
CA GLY A 62 10.78 -2.79 -3.38
C GLY A 62 9.98 -3.50 -4.47
N CYS A 63 9.31 -4.59 -4.09
CA CYS A 63 8.45 -5.36 -4.99
C CYS A 63 6.98 -4.95 -4.88
N TRP A 64 6.25 -5.10 -5.99
CA TRP A 64 4.83 -4.82 -6.10
C TRP A 64 4.12 -5.91 -6.91
N ARG A 65 2.81 -5.99 -6.71
CA ARG A 65 1.92 -6.75 -7.59
C ARG A 65 1.59 -5.87 -8.79
N GLU A 66 1.84 -6.39 -9.99
CA GLU A 66 1.62 -5.68 -11.25
C GLU A 66 0.48 -6.35 -12.01
N LEU A 67 -0.63 -5.63 -12.19
CA LEU A 67 -1.85 -6.15 -12.79
C LEU A 67 -2.13 -5.45 -14.12
N THR A 68 -2.24 -6.20 -15.21
CA THR A 68 -2.68 -5.63 -16.49
C THR A 68 -4.20 -5.55 -16.51
N LEU A 69 -4.73 -4.36 -16.82
CA LEU A 69 -6.16 -4.10 -16.89
C LEU A 69 -6.65 -4.12 -18.34
N SER A 70 -7.84 -4.69 -18.56
CA SER A 70 -8.62 -4.54 -19.78
C SER A 70 -9.97 -3.92 -19.46
N GLY A 71 -10.31 -2.85 -20.16
CA GLY A 71 -11.61 -2.18 -20.09
C GLY A 71 -12.61 -2.73 -21.12
N PRO A 72 -13.83 -2.16 -21.17
CA PRO A 72 -14.82 -2.47 -22.19
C PRO A 72 -14.33 -2.12 -23.61
N PRO A 73 -14.87 -2.78 -24.65
CA PRO A 73 -14.52 -2.49 -26.04
C PRO A 73 -14.68 -1.00 -26.38
N GLY A 74 -13.67 -0.42 -27.04
CA GLY A 74 -13.67 0.97 -27.47
C GLY A 74 -13.26 1.99 -26.40
N GLN A 75 -13.01 1.57 -25.16
CA GLN A 75 -12.43 2.45 -24.14
C GLN A 75 -10.93 2.68 -24.43
N SER A 76 -10.48 3.95 -24.37
CA SER A 76 -9.07 4.25 -24.52
C SER A 76 -8.26 3.86 -23.27
N PRO A 77 -6.95 3.60 -23.38
CA PRO A 77 -6.08 3.34 -22.22
C PRO A 77 -6.11 4.48 -21.18
N ALA A 78 -6.18 5.73 -21.65
CA ALA A 78 -6.25 6.90 -20.78
C ALA A 78 -7.57 6.95 -19.99
N ASP A 79 -8.70 6.68 -20.65
CA ASP A 79 -10.01 6.64 -19.99
C ASP A 79 -10.11 5.47 -19.01
N LEU A 80 -9.53 4.31 -19.37
CA LEU A 80 -9.45 3.16 -18.48
C LEU A 80 -8.65 3.51 -17.22
N ALA A 81 -7.47 4.12 -17.37
CA ALA A 81 -6.65 4.53 -16.25
C ALA A 81 -7.34 5.56 -15.35
N ALA A 82 -7.98 6.57 -15.95
CA ALA A 82 -8.74 7.59 -15.22
C ALA A 82 -9.93 6.97 -14.46
N SER A 83 -10.57 5.94 -15.00
CA SER A 83 -11.67 5.24 -14.33
C SER A 83 -11.19 4.33 -13.19
N ALA A 84 -10.03 3.68 -13.35
CA ALA A 84 -9.47 2.75 -12.38
C ALA A 84 -8.79 3.46 -11.19
N ALA A 85 -8.24 4.66 -11.42
CA ALA A 85 -7.57 5.46 -10.39
C ALA A 85 -7.92 6.95 -10.52
N PRO A 86 -9.17 7.37 -10.27
CA PRO A 86 -9.62 8.75 -10.47
C PRO A 86 -8.92 9.76 -9.57
N ALA A 87 -8.43 9.33 -8.40
CA ALA A 87 -7.67 10.15 -7.47
C ALA A 87 -6.14 9.98 -7.61
N GLY A 88 -5.68 9.26 -8.65
CA GLY A 88 -4.28 8.87 -8.78
C GLY A 88 -3.89 7.79 -7.77
N GLN A 89 -2.77 8.00 -7.07
CA GLN A 89 -2.33 7.07 -6.03
C GLN A 89 -3.30 7.10 -4.84
N THR A 90 -3.73 5.92 -4.40
CA THR A 90 -4.55 5.76 -3.20
C THR A 90 -3.88 4.80 -2.23
N CYS A 91 -4.10 5.00 -0.94
CA CYS A 91 -3.58 4.13 0.10
C CYS A 91 -4.63 3.80 1.14
N THR A 92 -4.60 2.56 1.62
CA THR A 92 -5.47 2.06 2.68
C THR A 92 -5.07 2.59 4.06
N GLY A 93 -5.95 2.39 5.05
CA GLY A 93 -5.56 2.52 6.45
C GLY A 93 -4.46 1.52 6.78
N ARG A 94 -3.53 1.92 7.66
CA ARG A 94 -2.46 1.02 8.10
C ARG A 94 -3.05 -0.13 8.91
N SER A 95 -2.66 -1.36 8.58
CA SER A 95 -3.02 -2.55 9.33
C SER A 95 -2.47 -2.45 10.75
N TRP A 96 -3.29 -2.74 11.75
CA TRP A 96 -2.87 -2.76 13.15
C TRP A 96 -2.05 -4.02 13.51
N ILE A 97 -2.17 -5.09 12.71
CA ILE A 97 -1.45 -6.37 12.95
C ILE A 97 -0.07 -6.34 12.28
N THR A 98 -0.04 -5.97 11.00
CA THR A 98 1.20 -6.00 10.21
C THR A 98 1.91 -4.66 10.23
N ALA A 99 1.25 -3.61 10.72
CA ALA A 99 1.76 -2.24 10.66
C ALA A 99 2.18 -1.84 9.23
N ARG A 100 1.52 -2.42 8.21
CA ARG A 100 1.72 -2.09 6.80
C ARG A 100 0.52 -1.36 6.25
N ARG A 101 0.78 -0.46 5.32
CA ARG A 101 -0.23 0.22 4.51
C ARG A 101 -0.07 -0.27 3.08
N VAL A 102 -1.18 -0.61 2.44
CA VAL A 102 -1.17 -0.95 1.01
C VAL A 102 -1.56 0.28 0.22
N CYS A 103 -0.77 0.59 -0.79
CA CYS A 103 -1.03 1.64 -1.77
C CYS A 103 -1.21 1.02 -3.16
N SER A 104 -1.92 1.75 -4.01
CA SER A 104 -2.08 1.40 -5.41
C SER A 104 -2.04 2.63 -6.30
N ASN A 105 -1.49 2.47 -7.49
CA ASN A 105 -1.53 3.47 -8.55
C ASN A 105 -1.79 2.80 -9.90
N VAL A 106 -2.14 3.60 -10.91
CA VAL A 106 -2.28 3.12 -12.28
C VAL A 106 -1.27 3.84 -13.16
N THR A 107 -0.58 3.08 -14.00
CA THR A 107 0.35 3.58 -15.01
C THR A 107 -0.10 3.15 -16.40
N VAL A 108 0.17 3.98 -17.39
CA VAL A 108 -0.13 3.69 -18.80
C VAL A 108 1.19 3.65 -19.55
N THR A 109 1.47 2.53 -20.22
CA THR A 109 2.68 2.32 -21.02
C THR A 109 2.28 1.87 -22.42
N GLY A 110 2.34 2.78 -23.39
CA GLY A 110 1.77 2.54 -24.72
C GLY A 110 0.26 2.31 -24.61
N ASP A 111 -0.20 1.14 -25.07
CA ASP A 111 -1.62 0.74 -25.00
C ASP A 111 -1.96 -0.08 -23.75
N GLU A 112 -0.97 -0.36 -22.88
CA GLU A 112 -1.16 -1.18 -21.70
C GLU A 112 -1.45 -0.33 -20.46
N VAL A 113 -2.50 -0.68 -19.73
CA VAL A 113 -2.84 -0.08 -18.44
C VAL A 113 -2.48 -1.04 -17.32
N ARG A 114 -1.62 -0.60 -16.40
CA ARG A 114 -1.15 -1.39 -15.26
C ARG A 114 -1.64 -0.81 -13.95
N LEU A 115 -2.26 -1.63 -13.12
CA LEU A 115 -2.52 -1.33 -11.72
C LEU A 115 -1.39 -1.94 -10.88
N ASN A 116 -0.62 -1.10 -10.21
CA ASN A 116 0.43 -1.54 -9.29
C ASN A 116 -0.10 -1.48 -7.86
N VAL A 117 0.07 -2.55 -7.09
CA VAL A 117 -0.32 -2.64 -5.68
C VAL A 117 0.91 -2.98 -4.85
N TYR A 118 1.26 -2.12 -3.91
CA TYR A 118 2.52 -2.17 -3.16
C TYR A 118 2.33 -1.81 -1.68
N TYR A 119 3.30 -2.18 -0.85
CA TYR A 119 3.37 -1.67 0.51
C TYR A 119 3.99 -0.28 0.54
N ASP A 120 3.41 0.62 1.33
CA ASP A 120 3.98 1.94 1.60
C ASP A 120 5.29 1.80 2.37
N ARG A 121 6.32 2.51 1.91
CA ARG A 121 7.65 2.58 2.52
C ARG A 121 7.90 4.03 2.94
N PRO A 122 7.52 4.40 4.17
CA PRO A 122 7.44 5.81 4.58
C PRO A 122 8.79 6.55 4.56
N LEU A 123 9.91 5.84 4.64
CA LEU A 123 11.26 6.42 4.55
C LEU A 123 11.87 6.30 3.15
N GLY A 124 11.30 5.46 2.28
CA GLY A 124 11.77 5.25 0.90
C GLY A 124 13.19 4.71 0.82
N LEU A 125 13.57 3.84 1.77
CA LEU A 125 14.92 3.29 1.88
C LEU A 125 15.17 2.08 0.98
#